data_AF-A0A974GWL8-F1
#
_entry.id   AF-A0A974GWL8-F1
#
_cell.length_a   1.000
_cell.length_b   1.000
_cell.length_c   1.000
_cell.angle_alpha   90.00
_cell.angle_beta   90.00
_cell.angle_gamma   90.00
#
_symmetry.space_group_name_H-M   'P 1'
#
loop_
_entity.id
_entity.type
_entity.pdbx_description
1 polymer ?
#
loop_
_entity_poly.entity_id
_entity_poly.type
_entity_poly.pdbx_seq_one_letter_code
_entity_poly.pdbx_strand_id
1 'polypeptide(L)'
;MIFTGCTSSADLMEGINPNNENEISQPMDSKLNQAILDFTWKMFKESSKNKGNMMISPTSVYFALAMTANGAEGETKEEMLRALSAENITLDDLNKGLYGWMNAITGDETVKLSIANSIWYRDDFKANEDFLHTNAYGDTQINF
;
A
#
# COMPACT_ATOMS: atom_id res chain seq x y z
N MET A 1 -18.66 25.43 -0.54
CA MET A 1 -18.06 25.60 0.80
C MET A 1 -16.72 24.90 0.72
N ILE A 2 -15.64 25.65 0.52
CA ILE A 2 -14.28 25.12 0.38
C ILE A 2 -13.71 25.14 1.80
N PHE A 3 -13.45 23.96 2.38
CA PHE A 3 -12.75 23.85 3.65
C PHE A 3 -11.24 24.04 3.39
N THR A 4 -10.78 25.29 3.40
CA THR A 4 -9.36 25.61 3.57
C THR A 4 -9.05 25.61 5.07
N GLY A 5 -8.70 24.43 5.60
CA GLY A 5 -8.01 24.32 6.89
C GLY A 5 -6.52 24.33 6.64
N CYS A 6 -5.85 25.46 6.88
CA CYS A 6 -4.40 25.44 7.11
C CYS A 6 -4.18 24.88 8.51
N THR A 7 -4.11 23.56 8.62
CA THR A 7 -3.36 22.92 9.70
C THR A 7 -2.02 22.50 9.12
N SER A 8 -0.93 22.82 9.82
CA SER A 8 0.40 22.31 9.47
C SER A 8 0.43 20.84 9.84
N SER A 9 -0.12 19.98 8.98
CA SER A 9 0.10 18.53 9.06
C SER A 9 1.60 18.31 8.90
N ALA A 10 2.28 17.76 9.91
CA ALA A 10 3.67 17.38 9.76
C ALA A 10 3.73 15.98 9.15
N ASP A 11 4.56 15.81 8.13
CA ASP A 11 4.78 14.53 7.48
C ASP A 11 5.69 13.68 8.37
N LEU A 12 5.16 12.57 8.92
CA LEU A 12 5.96 11.66 9.73
C LEU A 12 6.93 10.82 8.90
N MET A 13 6.81 10.81 7.58
CA MET A 13 7.70 10.07 6.71
C MET A 13 8.97 10.87 6.38
N GLU A 14 9.06 12.14 6.80
CA GLU A 14 10.25 12.95 6.57
C GLU A 14 11.48 12.35 7.28
N GLY A 15 12.45 11.87 6.49
CA GLY A 15 13.67 11.24 6.99
C GLY A 15 13.54 9.75 7.35
N ILE A 16 12.39 9.13 7.10
CA ILE A 16 12.17 7.70 7.27
C ILE A 16 12.64 6.94 6.03
N ASN A 17 13.52 5.97 6.22
CA ASN A 17 13.98 5.06 5.17
C ASN A 17 13.22 3.72 5.23
N PRO A 18 12.97 3.08 4.08
CA PRO A 18 12.33 1.76 4.04
C PRO A 18 13.21 0.68 4.66
N ASN A 19 12.58 -0.20 5.43
CA ASN A 19 13.23 -1.41 5.96
C ASN A 19 13.86 -2.28 4.86
N ASN A 20 13.28 -2.27 3.66
CA ASN A 20 13.69 -3.08 2.52
C ASN A 20 14.63 -2.36 1.54
N GLU A 21 15.16 -1.17 1.88
CA GLU A 21 15.98 -0.34 0.98
C GLU A 21 17.22 -1.07 0.43
N ASN A 22 17.87 -1.89 1.27
CA ASN A 22 19.10 -2.62 0.94
C ASN A 22 18.84 -4.02 0.35
N GLU A 23 17.58 -4.43 0.21
CA GLU A 23 17.26 -5.72 -0.39
C GLU A 23 17.30 -5.64 -1.92
N ILE A 24 17.96 -6.61 -2.54
CA ILE A 24 17.99 -6.73 -4.00
C ILE A 24 16.54 -6.90 -4.46
N SER A 25 16.03 -5.97 -5.27
CA SER A 25 14.72 -6.07 -5.89
C SER A 25 14.60 -7.42 -6.59
N GLN A 26 13.85 -8.34 -5.98
CA GLN A 26 13.60 -9.64 -6.56
C GLN A 26 12.40 -9.52 -7.49
N PRO A 27 12.43 -10.20 -8.66
CA PRO A 27 11.26 -10.29 -9.49
C PRO A 27 10.09 -10.81 -8.67
N MET A 28 8.92 -10.22 -8.88
CA MET A 28 7.70 -10.57 -8.16
C MET A 28 7.48 -12.08 -8.22
N ASP A 29 7.46 -12.73 -7.06
CA ASP A 29 7.31 -14.17 -7.02
C ASP A 29 5.93 -14.61 -7.55
N SER A 30 5.82 -15.88 -7.94
CA SER A 30 4.58 -16.39 -8.56
C SER A 30 3.38 -16.38 -7.61
N LYS A 31 3.59 -16.48 -6.29
CA LYS A 31 2.51 -16.45 -5.29
C LYS A 31 1.96 -15.04 -5.14
N LEU A 32 2.84 -14.04 -5.00
CA LEU A 32 2.46 -12.64 -4.92
C LEU A 32 1.78 -12.19 -6.21
N ASN A 33 2.28 -12.60 -7.37
CA ASN A 33 1.62 -12.34 -8.65
C ASN A 33 0.21 -12.94 -8.71
N GLN A 34 0.04 -14.18 -8.28
CA GLN A 34 -1.29 -14.78 -8.22
C GLN A 34 -2.21 -14.05 -7.25
N ALA A 35 -1.72 -13.67 -6.06
CA ALA A 35 -2.50 -12.93 -5.06
C ALA A 35 -3.00 -11.59 -5.60
N ILE A 36 -2.14 -10.82 -6.28
CA ILE A 36 -2.49 -9.53 -6.88
C ILE A 36 -3.51 -9.71 -8.02
N LEU A 37 -3.35 -10.74 -8.86
CA LEU A 37 -4.30 -11.05 -9.93
C LEU A 37 -5.66 -11.47 -9.37
N ASP A 38 -5.68 -12.31 -8.35
CA ASP A 38 -6.92 -12.76 -7.71
C ASP A 38 -7.66 -11.61 -7.02
N PHE A 39 -6.93 -10.76 -6.29
CA PHE A 39 -7.47 -9.52 -5.73
C PHE A 39 -8.05 -8.63 -6.82
N THR A 40 -7.28 -8.39 -7.89
CA THR A 40 -7.67 -7.54 -9.02
C THR A 40 -8.96 -8.02 -9.66
N TRP A 41 -9.07 -9.33 -9.90
CA TRP A 41 -10.28 -9.92 -10.48
C TRP A 41 -11.47 -9.87 -9.54
N LYS A 42 -11.29 -10.15 -8.24
CA LYS A 42 -12.35 -10.01 -7.24
C LYS A 42 -12.86 -8.57 -7.17
N MET A 43 -11.95 -7.60 -7.09
CA MET A 43 -12.28 -6.17 -7.05
C MET A 43 -13.00 -5.73 -8.33
N PHE A 44 -12.51 -6.13 -9.50
CA PHE A 44 -13.15 -5.82 -10.78
C PHE A 44 -14.56 -6.43 -10.86
N LYS A 45 -14.72 -7.70 -10.49
CA LYS A 45 -16.02 -8.38 -10.46
C LYS A 45 -17.02 -7.66 -9.56
N GLU A 46 -16.61 -7.27 -8.35
CA GLU A 46 -17.48 -6.53 -7.43
C GLU A 46 -17.79 -5.13 -7.96
N SER A 47 -16.79 -4.43 -8.48
CA SER A 47 -16.96 -3.07 -8.99
C SER A 47 -17.83 -3.02 -10.25
N SER A 48 -17.75 -4.05 -11.12
CA SER A 48 -18.53 -4.16 -12.36
C SER A 48 -20.05 -4.27 -12.14
N LYS A 49 -20.49 -4.51 -10.90
CA LYS A 49 -21.91 -4.47 -10.53
C LYS A 49 -22.46 -3.04 -10.52
N ASN A 50 -21.59 -2.03 -10.48
CA ASN A 50 -21.98 -0.63 -10.56
C ASN A 50 -22.46 -0.26 -11.97
N LYS A 51 -23.40 0.69 -12.05
CA LYS A 51 -23.93 1.18 -13.33
C LYS A 51 -23.10 2.35 -13.85
N GLY A 52 -22.92 2.40 -15.16
CA GLY A 52 -22.21 3.47 -15.85
C GLY A 52 -20.73 3.17 -16.07
N ASN A 53 -19.97 4.20 -16.45
CA ASN A 53 -18.54 4.06 -16.67
C ASN A 53 -17.82 3.86 -15.34
N MET A 54 -16.89 2.91 -15.31
CA MET A 54 -16.13 2.57 -14.13
C MET A 54 -14.64 2.65 -14.42
N MET A 55 -13.91 3.31 -13.53
CA MET A 55 -12.45 3.32 -13.50
C MET A 55 -12.03 3.01 -12.07
N ILE A 56 -11.22 1.96 -11.93
CA ILE A 56 -10.64 1.54 -10.65
C ILE A 56 -9.15 1.27 -10.86
N SER A 57 -8.35 1.49 -9.83
CA SER A 57 -6.94 1.08 -9.79
C SER A 57 -6.77 0.02 -8.70
N PRO A 58 -6.89 -1.28 -9.04
CA PRO A 58 -6.67 -2.35 -8.08
C PRO A 58 -5.27 -2.29 -7.47
N THR A 59 -4.25 -1.93 -8.26
CA THR A 59 -2.88 -1.71 -7.78
C THR A 59 -2.83 -0.69 -6.64
N SER A 60 -3.45 0.48 -6.80
CA SER A 60 -3.45 1.51 -5.75
C SER A 60 -4.15 1.03 -4.48
N VAL A 61 -5.29 0.35 -4.61
CA VAL A 61 -6.01 -0.19 -3.45
C VAL A 61 -5.22 -1.31 -2.77
N TYR A 62 -4.53 -2.16 -3.53
CA TYR A 62 -3.69 -3.22 -3.00
C TYR A 62 -2.58 -2.65 -2.11
N PHE A 63 -1.84 -1.64 -2.59
CA PHE A 63 -0.81 -0.97 -1.80
C PHE A 63 -1.38 -0.34 -0.53
N ALA A 64 -2.49 0.39 -0.61
CA ALA A 64 -3.10 1.03 0.56
C ALA A 64 -3.54 0.01 1.63
N LEU A 65 -4.13 -1.11 1.21
CA LEU A 65 -4.56 -2.17 2.14
C LEU A 65 -3.37 -2.94 2.72
N ALA A 66 -2.34 -3.22 1.92
CA ALA A 66 -1.13 -3.86 2.41
C ALA A 66 -0.40 -2.98 3.44
N MET A 67 -0.31 -1.67 3.18
CA MET A 67 0.25 -0.72 4.14
C MET A 67 -0.52 -0.71 5.46
N THR A 68 -1.85 -0.79 5.38
CA THR A 68 -2.70 -0.84 6.58
C THR A 68 -2.55 -2.17 7.32
N ALA A 69 -2.32 -3.28 6.60
CA ALA A 69 -2.11 -4.60 7.18
C ALA A 69 -0.84 -4.66 8.06
N ASN A 70 0.15 -3.79 7.79
CA ASN A 70 1.35 -3.64 8.62
C ASN A 70 1.07 -3.14 10.04
N GLY A 71 -0.06 -2.48 10.26
CA GLY A 71 -0.50 -2.02 11.58
C GLY A 71 -1.49 -2.97 12.26
N ALA A 72 -1.87 -4.07 11.63
CA ALA A 72 -2.89 -4.99 12.12
C ALA A 72 -2.29 -6.22 12.83
N GLU A 73 -3.01 -6.73 13.83
CA GLU A 73 -2.66 -7.95 14.55
C GLU A 73 -3.87 -8.89 14.68
N GLY A 74 -3.62 -10.16 15.03
CA GLY A 74 -4.64 -11.18 15.24
C GLY A 74 -5.60 -11.35 14.06
N GLU A 75 -6.89 -11.49 14.38
CA GLU A 75 -7.98 -11.68 13.40
C GLU A 75 -8.05 -10.55 12.37
N THR A 76 -7.77 -9.31 12.77
CA THR A 76 -7.77 -8.16 11.84
C THR A 76 -6.74 -8.36 10.73
N LYS A 77 -5.53 -8.77 11.09
CA LYS A 77 -4.47 -9.05 10.11
C LYS A 77 -4.85 -10.20 9.19
N GLU A 78 -5.41 -11.27 9.74
CA GLU A 78 -5.83 -12.45 8.98
C GLU A 78 -6.89 -12.10 7.93
N GLU A 79 -7.92 -11.33 8.30
CA GLU A 79 -8.95 -10.91 7.37
C GLU A 79 -8.44 -9.92 6.32
N MET A 80 -7.49 -9.06 6.66
CA MET A 80 -6.84 -8.19 5.67
C MET A 80 -6.00 -8.98 4.66
N LEU A 81 -5.21 -9.96 5.11
CA LEU A 81 -4.46 -10.85 4.22
C LEU A 81 -5.40 -11.68 3.34
N ARG A 82 -6.54 -12.14 3.87
CA ARG A 82 -7.59 -12.80 3.08
C ARG A 82 -8.17 -11.89 2.00
N ALA A 83 -8.47 -10.64 2.34
CA ALA A 83 -8.97 -9.67 1.36
C ALA A 83 -7.94 -9.47 0.24
N LEU A 84 -6.65 -9.35 0.58
CA LEU A 84 -5.52 -9.24 -0.36
C LEU A 84 -5.20 -10.54 -1.11
N SER A 85 -5.91 -11.64 -0.83
CA SER A 85 -5.62 -12.99 -1.35
C SER A 85 -4.18 -13.45 -1.05
N ALA A 86 -3.63 -13.00 0.07
CA ALA A 86 -2.25 -13.19 0.50
C ALA A 86 -2.13 -14.07 1.77
N GLU A 87 -3.14 -14.90 2.08
CA GLU A 87 -3.17 -15.76 3.29
C GLU A 87 -1.96 -16.70 3.41
N ASN A 88 -1.35 -17.06 2.28
CA ASN A 88 -0.20 -17.97 2.20
C ASN A 88 1.13 -17.24 1.97
N ILE A 89 1.16 -15.92 2.17
CA ILE A 89 2.33 -15.05 2.04
C ILE A 89 2.58 -14.43 3.41
N THR A 90 3.81 -14.48 3.90
CA THR A 90 4.13 -13.78 5.16
C THR A 90 4.05 -12.28 4.95
N LEU A 91 3.74 -11.51 6.00
CA LEU A 91 3.66 -10.06 5.88
C LEU A 91 5.00 -9.45 5.45
N ASP A 92 6.12 -10.03 5.90
CA ASP A 92 7.47 -9.64 5.48
C ASP A 92 7.70 -9.87 3.98
N ASP A 93 7.40 -11.08 3.48
CA ASP A 93 7.53 -11.41 2.05
C ASP A 93 6.62 -10.53 1.17
N LEU A 94 5.40 -10.25 1.66
CA LEU A 94 4.46 -9.34 1.00
C LEU A 94 5.06 -7.95 0.85
N ASN A 95 5.59 -7.38 1.94
CA ASN A 95 6.17 -6.04 1.95
C ASN A 95 7.41 -5.95 1.06
N LYS A 96 8.26 -6.98 1.05
CA LYS A 96 9.45 -7.06 0.19
C LYS A 96 9.08 -7.11 -1.28
N GLY A 97 8.14 -7.98 -1.64
CA GLY A 97 7.65 -8.09 -3.00
C GLY A 97 6.95 -6.82 -3.49
N LEU A 98 6.17 -6.16 -2.62
CA LEU A 98 5.52 -4.88 -2.94
C LEU A 98 6.52 -3.73 -3.11
N TYR A 99 7.58 -3.68 -2.30
CA TYR A 99 8.66 -2.71 -2.47
C TYR A 99 9.37 -2.90 -3.81
N GLY A 100 9.75 -4.14 -4.14
CA GLY A 100 10.35 -4.46 -5.44
C GLY A 100 9.43 -4.13 -6.62
N TRP A 101 8.14 -4.43 -6.49
CA TRP A 101 7.14 -4.11 -7.50
C TRP A 101 6.96 -2.61 -7.69
N MET A 102 6.86 -1.83 -6.60
CA MET A 102 6.76 -0.37 -6.64
C MET A 102 7.92 0.23 -7.42
N ASN A 103 9.15 -0.14 -7.08
CA ASN A 103 10.36 0.36 -7.76
C ASN A 103 10.37 -0.02 -9.25
N ALA A 104 9.92 -1.23 -9.60
CA ALA A 104 9.86 -1.67 -10.98
C ALA A 104 8.84 -0.90 -11.83
N ILE A 105 7.71 -0.48 -11.25
CA ILE A 105 6.63 0.18 -11.99
C ILE A 105 6.73 1.71 -11.99
N THR A 106 7.45 2.31 -11.04
CA THR A 106 7.71 3.76 -11.00
C THR A 106 9.07 4.15 -11.59
N GLY A 107 9.98 3.20 -11.77
CA GLY A 107 11.34 3.45 -12.29
C GLY A 107 11.45 3.57 -13.81
N ASP A 108 10.35 3.51 -14.56
CA ASP A 108 10.38 3.61 -16.03
C ASP A 108 10.54 5.06 -16.50
N GLU A 109 11.55 5.34 -17.33
CA GLU A 109 11.85 6.70 -17.83
C GLU A 109 10.86 7.18 -18.90
N THR A 110 10.14 6.25 -19.55
CA THR A 110 9.23 6.53 -20.67
C THR A 110 7.77 6.60 -20.25
N VAL A 111 7.38 5.82 -19.24
CA VAL A 111 6.01 5.75 -18.71
C VAL A 111 5.99 6.32 -17.31
N LYS A 112 5.30 7.45 -17.14
CA LYS A 112 5.08 8.04 -15.82
C LYS A 112 3.92 7.35 -15.12
N LEU A 113 4.23 6.54 -14.11
CA LEU A 113 3.26 5.99 -13.17
C LEU A 113 3.52 6.59 -11.79
N SER A 114 2.48 7.13 -11.17
CA SER A 114 2.54 7.68 -9.82
C SER A 114 1.55 6.95 -8.93
N ILE A 115 2.04 6.42 -7.82
CA ILE A 115 1.22 5.80 -6.77
C ILE A 115 1.45 6.61 -5.51
N ALA A 116 0.49 7.48 -5.20
CA ALA A 116 0.50 8.30 -4.00
C ALA A 116 -0.49 7.72 -2.99
N ASN A 117 0.04 7.21 -1.87
CA ASN A 117 -0.75 6.75 -0.74
C ASN A 117 -0.59 7.73 0.42
N SER A 118 -1.69 8.00 1.12
CA SER A 118 -1.62 8.77 2.37
C SER A 118 -2.45 8.12 3.47
N ILE A 119 -1.90 8.11 4.69
CA ILE A 119 -2.61 7.70 5.91
C ILE A 119 -2.75 8.93 6.80
N TRP A 120 -3.95 9.17 7.30
CA TRP A 120 -4.29 10.29 8.18
C TRP A 120 -4.80 9.74 9.51
N TYR A 121 -4.22 10.17 10.61
CA TYR A 121 -4.65 9.77 11.97
C TYR A 121 -4.92 11.01 12.82
N ARG A 122 -5.53 10.81 13.99
CA ARG A 122 -5.89 11.92 14.89
C ARG A 122 -4.64 12.53 15.55
N ASP A 123 -4.66 13.84 15.80
CA ASP A 123 -3.58 14.59 16.46
C ASP A 123 -3.09 13.98 17.80
N ASP A 124 -3.96 13.23 18.50
CA ASP A 124 -3.64 12.60 19.79
C ASP A 124 -3.01 11.21 19.67
N PHE A 125 -2.87 10.69 18.46
CA PHE A 125 -2.32 9.38 18.18
C PHE A 125 -0.84 9.47 17.81
N LYS A 126 -0.03 8.60 18.44
CA LYS A 126 1.38 8.44 18.11
C LYS A 126 1.56 7.19 17.27
N ALA A 127 1.96 7.37 16.03
CA ALA A 127 2.31 6.26 15.16
C ALA A 127 3.51 5.48 15.73
N ASN A 128 3.51 4.16 15.50
CA ASN A 128 4.65 3.32 15.81
C ASN A 128 5.74 3.54 14.73
N GLU A 129 6.98 3.78 15.13
CA GLU A 129 8.12 3.98 14.22
C GLU A 129 8.32 2.79 13.26
N ASP A 130 8.17 1.55 13.75
CA ASP A 130 8.29 0.35 12.91
C ASP A 130 7.22 0.33 11.81
N PHE A 131 6.04 0.87 12.08
CA PHE A 131 4.97 1.00 11.09
C PHE A 131 5.33 2.03 10.02
N LEU A 132 5.98 3.14 10.38
CA LEU A 132 6.46 4.15 9.43
C LEU A 132 7.53 3.55 8.52
N HIS A 133 8.57 2.93 9.10
CA HIS A 133 9.66 2.29 8.35
C HIS A 133 9.20 1.15 7.43
N THR A 134 8.21 0.37 7.87
CA THR A 134 7.65 -0.73 7.06
C THR A 134 6.84 -0.22 5.87
N ASN A 135 6.21 0.95 6.01
CA ASN A 135 5.33 1.54 4.99
C ASN A 135 5.99 2.59 4.08
N ALA A 136 7.30 2.78 4.18
CA ALA A 136 8.05 3.71 3.33
C ALA A 136 8.21 3.17 1.88
N TYR A 137 7.11 2.85 1.22
CA TYR A 137 7.05 2.49 -0.20
C TYR A 137 6.93 3.76 -1.05
N GLY A 138 7.86 3.99 -1.97
CA GLY A 138 7.74 5.09 -2.95
C GLY A 138 7.37 6.44 -2.31
N ASP A 139 6.37 7.12 -2.87
CA ASP A 139 5.89 8.46 -2.43
C ASP A 139 4.84 8.39 -1.29
N THR A 140 4.94 7.43 -0.38
CA THR A 140 3.98 7.29 0.73
C THR A 140 4.13 8.43 1.75
N GLN A 141 3.01 9.06 2.12
CA GLN A 141 2.96 10.10 3.16
C GLN A 141 2.09 9.65 4.34
N ILE A 142 2.54 9.91 5.57
CA ILE A 142 1.79 9.56 6.78
C ILE A 142 1.67 10.81 7.66
N ASN A 143 0.45 11.28 7.82
CA ASN A 143 0.11 12.64 8.25
C ASN A 143 -0.86 12.64 9.43
N PHE A 144 -0.85 13.73 10.21
CA PHE A 144 -1.84 14.05 11.24
C PHE A 144 -2.60 15.34 10.90
#